data_AF-A0A355GG29-F1
#
_entry.id   AF-A0A355GG29-F1
#
_cell.length_a   1.000
_cell.length_b   1.000
_cell.length_c   1.000
_cell.angle_alpha   90.00
_cell.angle_beta   90.00
_cell.angle_gamma   90.00
#
_symmetry.space_group_name_H-M   'P 1'
#
loop_
_entity.id
_entity.type
_entity.pdbx_description
1 polymer ?
#
loop_
_entity_poly.entity_id
_entity_poly.type
_entity_poly.pdbx_seq_one_letter_code
_entity_poly.pdbx_strand_id
1 'polypeptide(L)'
;INEADAAGINGVEWDAVELASQFMENWCYHKPTLLGMAKHFETGETLPDELFEKIKAARNFQAGTQMLRQIQFGVVDLKLHSEFDPEGAESVF
;
A
#
# COMPACT_ATOMS: atom_id res chain seq x y z
N ILE A 1 -1.99 33.57 10.30
CA ILE A 1 -0.94 32.79 9.63
C ILE A 1 -1.59 32.13 8.43
N ASN A 2 -1.17 32.47 7.21
CA ASN A 2 -1.82 32.07 5.95
C ASN A 2 -0.82 31.25 5.13
N GLU A 3 -0.66 29.97 5.51
CA GLU A 3 0.38 29.06 5.00
C GLU A 3 -0.25 27.95 4.17
N ALA A 4 -0.98 28.31 3.12
CA ALA A 4 -1.67 27.34 2.26
C ALA A 4 -0.71 26.31 1.63
N ASP A 5 0.53 26.73 1.38
CA ASP A 5 1.58 25.91 0.79
C ASP A 5 2.11 24.81 1.73
N ALA A 6 1.79 24.90 3.03
CA ALA A 6 2.11 23.88 4.04
C ALA A 6 0.85 23.17 4.58
N ALA A 7 -0.30 23.36 3.93
CA ALA A 7 -1.55 22.73 4.35
C ALA A 7 -1.73 21.33 3.75
N GLY A 8 -2.23 20.39 4.56
CA GLY A 8 -2.50 19.02 4.11
C GLY A 8 -1.23 18.27 3.75
N ILE A 9 -1.11 17.83 2.50
CA ILE A 9 0.08 17.14 1.98
C ILE A 9 1.01 18.07 1.18
N ASN A 10 0.67 19.35 1.07
CA ASN A 10 1.48 20.31 0.32
C ASN A 10 2.84 20.50 1.00
N GLY A 11 3.90 20.51 0.18
CA GLY A 11 5.28 20.73 0.66
C GLY A 11 5.90 19.55 1.39
N VAL A 12 5.20 18.41 1.53
CA VAL A 12 5.78 17.16 2.05
C VAL A 12 6.60 16.50 0.94
N GLU A 13 7.82 16.07 1.27
CA GLU A 13 8.67 15.32 0.35
C GLU A 13 7.96 14.06 -0.19
N TRP A 14 8.09 13.83 -1.49
CA TRP A 14 7.27 12.84 -2.21
C TRP A 14 7.45 11.40 -1.74
N ASP A 15 8.57 11.07 -1.09
CA ASP A 15 8.83 9.76 -0.49
C ASP A 15 8.17 9.57 0.89
N ALA A 16 7.66 10.64 1.51
CA ALA A 16 6.96 10.61 2.78
C ALA A 16 5.43 10.74 2.66
N VAL A 17 4.91 11.19 1.51
CA VAL A 17 3.45 11.41 1.32
C VAL A 17 2.62 10.13 1.51
N GLU A 18 3.19 8.96 1.20
CA GLU A 18 2.53 7.67 1.33
C GLU A 18 2.50 7.12 2.77
N LEU A 19 3.15 7.79 3.73
CA LEU A 19 3.19 7.31 5.11
C LEU A 19 1.77 7.21 5.70
N ALA A 20 0.94 8.24 5.50
CA ALA A 20 -0.39 8.28 6.09
C ALA A 20 -1.32 7.24 5.47
N SER A 21 -1.30 7.07 4.14
CA SER A 21 -2.09 6.06 3.43
C SER A 21 -1.70 4.65 3.89
N GLN A 22 -0.41 4.29 3.81
CA GLN A 22 0.08 2.95 4.17
C GLN A 22 -0.07 2.64 5.65
N PHE A 23 0.12 3.63 6.53
CA PHE A 23 -0.15 3.46 7.95
C PHE A 23 -1.61 3.03 8.18
N MET A 24 -2.54 3.67 7.50
CA MET A 24 -3.97 3.40 7.67
C MET A 24 -4.40 2.00 7.21
N GLU A 25 -3.69 1.38 6.26
CA GLU A 25 -3.95 0.00 5.81
C GLU A 25 -3.81 -1.04 6.94
N ASN A 26 -3.03 -0.75 7.99
CA ASN A 26 -2.91 -1.66 9.14
C ASN A 26 -4.24 -1.88 9.88
N TRP A 27 -5.16 -0.90 9.84
CA TRP A 27 -6.47 -1.01 10.50
C TRP A 27 -7.38 -2.04 9.83
N CYS A 28 -7.11 -2.42 8.57
CA CYS A 28 -7.82 -3.50 7.91
C CYS A 28 -7.60 -4.87 8.60
N TYR A 29 -6.57 -5.02 9.43
CA TYR A 29 -6.33 -6.23 10.23
C TYR A 29 -6.61 -6.05 11.73
N HIS A 30 -7.05 -4.86 12.15
CA HIS A 30 -7.46 -4.59 13.51
C HIS A 30 -8.88 -5.13 13.74
N LYS A 31 -9.03 -6.15 14.60
CA LYS A 31 -10.29 -6.89 14.78
C LYS A 31 -11.51 -6.00 15.04
N PRO A 32 -11.48 -5.04 16.01
CA PRO A 32 -12.61 -4.15 16.22
C PRO A 32 -12.97 -3.30 15.00
N THR A 33 -11.96 -2.84 14.24
CA THR A 33 -12.18 -2.04 13.04
C THR A 33 -12.82 -2.89 11.93
N LEU A 34 -12.23 -4.05 11.62
CA LEU A 34 -12.75 -4.94 10.59
C LEU A 34 -14.16 -5.42 10.92
N LEU A 35 -14.41 -5.92 12.14
CA LEU A 35 -15.74 -6.42 12.52
C LEU A 35 -16.79 -5.32 12.65
N GLY A 36 -16.37 -4.06 12.83
CA GLY A 36 -17.26 -2.90 12.76
C GLY A 36 -17.83 -2.69 11.35
N MET A 37 -17.12 -3.13 10.31
CA MET A 37 -17.44 -2.91 8.89
C MET A 37 -17.92 -4.18 8.18
N ALA A 38 -17.36 -5.35 8.53
CA ALA A 38 -17.58 -6.62 7.85
C ALA A 38 -18.91 -7.25 8.23
N LYS A 39 -19.98 -6.84 7.55
CA LYS A 39 -21.34 -7.36 7.70
C LYS A 39 -21.87 -7.91 6.37
N HIS A 40 -22.61 -9.00 6.42
CA HIS A 40 -23.33 -9.49 5.25
C HIS A 40 -24.32 -8.43 4.77
N PHE A 41 -24.29 -8.09 3.48
CA PHE A 41 -25.00 -6.90 2.97
C PHE A 41 -26.53 -7.01 3.05
N GLU A 42 -27.07 -8.24 3.01
CA GLU A 42 -28.52 -8.48 3.12
C GLU A 42 -28.98 -8.70 4.57
N THR A 43 -28.21 -9.46 5.35
CA THR A 43 -28.65 -9.93 6.68
C THR A 43 -28.13 -9.06 7.82
N GLY A 44 -27.10 -8.24 7.56
CA GLY A 44 -26.43 -7.42 8.58
C GLY A 44 -25.60 -8.24 9.57
N GLU A 45 -25.52 -9.56 9.41
CA GLU A 45 -24.73 -10.44 10.28
C GLU A 45 -23.24 -10.11 10.18
N THR A 46 -22.59 -9.96 11.33
CA THR A 46 -21.15 -9.72 11.41
C THR A 46 -20.37 -10.95 10.96
N LEU A 47 -19.21 -10.72 10.33
CA LEU A 47 -18.28 -11.78 9.97
C LEU A 47 -17.97 -12.69 11.18
N PRO A 48 -18.10 -14.03 11.04
CA PRO A 48 -17.74 -14.97 12.10
C PRO A 48 -16.25 -14.86 12.49
N ASP A 49 -16.00 -14.99 13.79
CA ASP A 49 -14.66 -14.89 14.38
C ASP A 49 -13.64 -15.87 13.77
N GLU A 50 -14.07 -17.10 13.43
CA GLU A 50 -13.21 -18.09 12.78
C GLU A 50 -12.71 -17.61 11.42
N LEU A 51 -13.54 -16.90 10.65
CA LEU A 51 -13.16 -16.36 9.35
C LEU A 51 -12.21 -15.18 9.49
N PHE A 52 -12.39 -14.34 10.52
CA PHE A 52 -11.42 -13.28 10.84
C PHE A 52 -10.02 -13.87 11.11
N GLU A 53 -9.92 -14.93 11.92
CA GLU A 53 -8.62 -15.56 12.18
C GLU A 53 -7.99 -16.16 10.91
N LYS A 54 -8.79 -16.69 9.97
CA LYS A 54 -8.29 -17.12 8.66
C LYS A 54 -7.74 -15.96 7.82
N ILE A 55 -8.43 -14.81 7.79
CA ILE A 55 -7.95 -13.59 7.10
C ILE A 55 -6.62 -13.12 7.69
N LYS A 56 -6.54 -13.07 9.04
CA LYS A 56 -5.33 -12.67 9.75
C LYS A 56 -4.16 -13.62 9.47
N ALA A 57 -4.41 -14.92 9.49
CA ALA A 57 -3.38 -15.92 9.17
C ALA A 57 -2.88 -15.81 7.73
N ALA A 58 -3.76 -15.44 6.79
CA ALA A 58 -3.42 -15.27 5.39
C ALA A 58 -2.68 -13.95 5.06
N ARG A 59 -2.53 -13.02 6.02
CA ARG A 59 -1.93 -11.68 5.79
C ARG A 59 -0.59 -11.72 5.05
N ASN A 60 0.26 -12.70 5.36
CA ASN A 60 1.61 -12.79 4.82
C ASN A 60 1.74 -13.77 3.64
N PHE A 61 0.62 -14.28 3.12
CA PHE A 61 0.63 -15.15 1.96
C PHE A 61 1.28 -14.43 0.77
N GLN A 62 2.34 -15.03 0.19
CA GLN A 62 3.12 -14.47 -0.91
C GLN A 62 3.74 -13.08 -0.68
N ALA A 63 3.95 -12.66 0.58
CA ALA A 63 4.52 -11.34 0.88
C ALA A 63 5.86 -11.08 0.18
N GLY A 64 6.72 -12.10 0.05
CA GLY A 64 7.98 -12.00 -0.69
C GLY A 64 7.81 -11.71 -2.19
N THR A 65 6.87 -12.38 -2.85
CA THR A 65 6.57 -12.14 -4.28
C THR A 65 5.98 -10.75 -4.50
N GLN A 66 5.08 -10.32 -3.62
CA GLN A 66 4.50 -8.97 -3.68
C GLN A 66 5.57 -7.89 -3.48
N MET A 67 6.46 -8.07 -2.51
CA MET A 67 7.58 -7.17 -2.27
C MET A 67 8.54 -7.12 -3.46
N LEU A 68 8.91 -8.27 -4.02
CA LEU A 68 9.79 -8.33 -5.19
C LEU A 68 9.20 -7.57 -6.39
N ARG A 69 7.87 -7.65 -6.58
CA ARG A 69 7.18 -6.87 -7.61
C ARG A 69 7.29 -5.36 -7.38
N GLN A 70 7.10 -4.89 -6.14
CA GLN A 70 7.25 -3.46 -5.82
C GLN A 70 8.71 -2.98 -6.02
N ILE A 71 9.68 -3.78 -5.59
CA ILE A 71 11.10 -3.51 -5.82
C ILE A 71 11.40 -3.45 -7.32
N GLN A 72 10.86 -4.38 -8.12
CA GLN A 72 11.05 -4.37 -9.57
C GLN A 72 10.57 -3.06 -10.20
N PHE A 73 9.44 -2.51 -9.77
CA PHE A 73 8.97 -1.21 -10.25
C PHE A 73 9.93 -0.08 -9.88
N GLY A 74 10.35 0.00 -8.62
CA GLY A 74 11.31 1.03 -8.19
C GLY A 74 12.66 0.94 -8.88
N VAL A 75 13.18 -0.28 -9.09
CA VAL A 75 14.47 -0.49 -9.79
C VAL A 75 14.36 -0.10 -11.26
N VAL A 76 13.28 -0.49 -11.95
CA VAL A 76 13.09 -0.10 -13.35
C VAL A 76 12.95 1.42 -13.48
N ASP A 77 12.18 2.05 -12.61
CA ASP A 77 12.02 3.51 -12.59
C ASP A 77 13.36 4.22 -12.39
N LEU A 78 14.14 3.81 -11.38
CA LEU A 78 15.47 4.39 -11.13
C LEU A 78 16.40 4.21 -12.33
N LYS A 79 16.51 2.99 -12.87
CA LYS A 79 17.41 2.72 -14.01
C LYS A 79 17.05 3.53 -15.25
N LEU A 80 15.76 3.68 -15.54
CA LEU A 80 15.28 4.51 -16.65
C LEU A 80 15.71 5.98 -16.50
N HIS A 81 15.79 6.50 -15.27
CA HIS A 81 16.09 7.90 -14.99
C HIS A 81 17.55 8.16 -14.58
N SER A 82 18.40 7.13 -14.51
CA SER A 82 19.80 7.27 -14.10
C SER A 82 20.82 6.71 -15.10
N GLU A 83 20.53 5.59 -15.75
CA GLU A 83 21.51 4.84 -16.56
C GLU A 83 21.07 4.64 -18.01
N PHE A 84 19.76 4.59 -18.27
CA PHE A 84 19.22 4.26 -19.58
C PHE A 84 19.47 5.36 -20.61
N ASP A 85 19.97 4.95 -21.78
CA ASP A 85 20.10 5.80 -22.97
C ASP A 85 18.97 5.46 -23.97
N PRO A 86 18.04 6.39 -24.25
CA PRO A 86 16.95 6.14 -25.19
C PRO A 86 17.40 5.98 -26.64
N GLU A 87 18.61 6.42 -27.00
CA GLU A 87 19.21 6.20 -28.32
C GLU A 87 20.15 4.98 -28.34
N GLY A 88 20.38 4.38 -27.16
CA GLY A 88 21.24 3.22 -26.95
C GLY A 88 20.61 1.90 -27.39
N ALA A 89 21.44 0.86 -27.48
CA ALA A 89 21.00 -0.47 -27.91
C ALA A 89 20.54 -1.39 -26.75
N GLU A 90 20.80 -0.99 -25.50
CA GLU A 90 20.49 -1.80 -24.32
C GLU A 90 19.08 -1.54 -23.79
N SER A 91 18.42 -2.62 -23.38
CA SER A 91 17.11 -2.57 -22.72
C SER A 91 17.27 -2.41 -21.21
N VAL A 92 16.32 -1.75 -20.55
CA VAL A 92 16.24 -1.69 -19.08
C VAL A 92 15.76 -3.02 -18.44
N PHE A 93 15.23 -3.92 -19.28
CA PHE A 93 14.87 -5.30 -18.98
C PHE A 93 15.95 -6.28 -19.43
#